data_AF-A0A0C3NB26-F1
#
_entry.id   AF-A0A0C3NB26-F1
#
_cell.length_a   1.000
_cell.length_b   1.000
_cell.length_c   1.000
_cell.angle_alpha   90.00
_cell.angle_beta   90.00
_cell.angle_gamma   90.00
#
_symmetry.space_group_name_H-M   'P 1'
#
loop_
_entity.id
_entity.type
_entity.pdbx_description
1 polymer ?
#
loop_
_entity_poly.entity_id
_entity_poly.type
_entity_poly.pdbx_seq_one_letter_code
_entity_poly.pdbx_strand_id
1 'polypeptide(L)' 'MPAPLSNHMLFIANRGEIAARIQRTAHALGMRTIALYTPSDATAPHVSAAALAVPLPMPPGAASEAAA' A
#
# COMPACT_ATOMS: atom_id res chain seq x y z
N MET A 1 25.94 -2.07 -1.84
CA MET A 1 24.50 -2.39 -1.72
C MET A 1 24.26 -2.83 -0.28
N PRO A 2 23.38 -2.18 0.49
CA PRO A 2 23.02 -2.67 1.82
C PRO A 2 22.48 -4.10 1.72
N ALA A 3 22.76 -4.93 2.73
CA ALA A 3 22.24 -6.30 2.77
C ALA A 3 20.71 -6.28 2.74
N PRO A 4 20.05 -7.21 2.02
CA PRO A 4 18.59 -7.24 1.95
C PRO A 4 18.01 -7.37 3.36
N LEU A 5 17.06 -6.50 3.71
CA LEU A 5 16.35 -6.52 4.99
C LEU A 5 15.27 -7.61 4.97
N SER A 6 15.68 -8.84 4.68
CA SER A 6 14.83 -9.99 4.34
C SER A 6 13.77 -10.33 5.41
N ASN A 7 13.97 -9.90 6.65
CA ASN A 7 13.02 -10.11 7.75
C ASN A 7 12.14 -8.89 8.10
N HIS A 8 12.15 -7.84 7.28
CA HIS A 8 11.40 -6.60 7.55
C HIS A 8 10.24 -6.41 6.56
N MET A 9 9.11 -5.94 7.09
CA MET A 9 7.94 -5.53 6.33
C MET A 9 7.67 -4.05 6.54
N LEU A 10 7.49 -3.32 5.43
CA LEU A 10 7.21 -1.89 5.45
C LEU A 10 5.70 -1.65 5.27
N PHE A 11 5.07 -1.00 6.25
CA PHE A 11 3.70 -0.51 6.14
C PHE A 11 3.69 0.89 5.51
N ILE A 12 2.96 1.05 4.40
CA ILE A 12 2.91 2.30 3.63
C ILE A 12 1.54 2.95 3.86
N ALA A 13 1.50 3.93 4.76
CA ALA A 13 0.33 4.76 5.02
C ALA A 13 0.18 5.89 3.99
N ASN A 14 0.22 5.54 2.70
CA ASN A 14 0.07 6.47 1.59
C ASN A 14 -0.64 5.76 0.42
N ARG A 15 -1.11 6.51 -0.58
CA ARG A 15 -1.86 6.00 -1.75
C ARG A 15 -1.27 6.49 -3.07
N GLY A 16 -1.66 5.84 -4.16
CA GLY A 16 -1.33 6.27 -5.51
C GLY A 16 0.17 6.16 -5.84
N GLU A 17 0.67 7.09 -6.64
CA GLU A 17 2.01 7.02 -7.23
C GLU A 17 3.14 7.06 -6.18
N ILE A 18 2.97 7.80 -5.09
CA ILE A 18 3.96 7.87 -4.02
C ILE A 18 4.08 6.51 -3.31
N ALA A 19 2.95 5.84 -3.03
CA ALA A 19 2.97 4.50 -2.46
C ALA A 19 3.71 3.52 -3.39
N ALA A 20 3.42 3.55 -4.69
CA ALA A 20 4.10 2.72 -5.69
C ALA A 20 5.61 3.00 -5.77
N ARG A 21 6.04 4.26 -5.65
CA ARG A 21 7.48 4.62 -5.62
C ARG A 21 8.18 4.09 -4.36
N ILE A 22 7.55 4.20 -3.20
CA ILE A 22 8.09 3.64 -1.95
C ILE A 22 8.22 2.12 -2.06
N GLN A 23 7.20 1.43 -2.59
CA GLN A 23 7.24 -0.02 -2.82
C GLN A 23 8.39 -0.44 -3.70
N ARG A 24 8.64 0.28 -4.80
CA ARG A 24 9.74 -0.01 -5.71
C ARG A 24 11.10 0.03 -5.01
N THR A 25 11.33 1.03 -4.17
CA THR A 25 12.55 1.12 -3.36
C THR A 25 12.61 0.01 -2.31
N ALA A 26 11.49 -0.28 -1.62
CA ALA A 26 11.43 -1.34 -0.62
C ALA A 26 11.75 -2.73 -1.23
N HIS A 27 11.22 -3.01 -2.42
CA HIS A 27 11.50 -4.24 -3.15
C HIS A 27 12.97 -4.32 -3.59
N ALA A 28 13.56 -3.20 -4.04
CA ALA A 28 14.99 -3.14 -4.37
C ALA A 28 15.89 -3.40 -3.15
N LEU A 29 15.40 -3.15 -1.93
CA LEU A 29 16.06 -3.43 -0.66
C LEU A 29 15.70 -4.82 -0.09
N GLY A 30 14.95 -5.65 -0.82
CA GLY A 30 14.54 -6.98 -0.40
C GLY A 30 13.48 -7.02 0.71
N MET A 31 12.73 -5.93 0.91
CA MET A 31 11.63 -5.86 1.87
C MET A 31 10.28 -6.21 1.21
N ARG A 32 9.39 -6.83 1.97
CA ARG A 32 7.96 -6.94 1.61
C ARG A 32 7.22 -5.69 2.05
N THR A 33 6.10 -5.39 1.40
CA THR A 33 5.31 -4.18 1.68
C THR A 33 3.85 -4.51 2.01
N ILE A 34 3.28 -3.72 2.92
CA ILE A 34 1.84 -3.67 3.20
C ILE A 34 1.31 -2.32 2.71
N ALA A 35 0.26 -2.33 1.89
CA ALA A 35 -0.39 -1.12 1.41
C ALA A 35 -1.76 -0.89 2.07
N LEU A 36 -2.05 0.37 2.35
CA LEU A 36 -3.38 0.85 2.73
C LEU A 36 -4.20 1.19 1.48
N TYR A 37 -5.51 0.90 1.48
CA TYR A 37 -6.39 1.31 0.37
C TYR A 37 -7.82 1.65 0.83
N THR A 38 -8.49 2.55 0.10
CA THR A 38 -9.94 2.81 0.23
C THR A 38 -10.69 2.10 -0.90
N PRO A 39 -12.04 2.02 -0.89
CA PRO A 39 -12.78 1.38 -1.99
C PRO A 39 -12.42 1.93 -3.38
N SER A 40 -12.21 3.24 -3.51
CA SER A 40 -11.82 3.90 -4.77
C SER A 40 -10.41 3.53 -5.24
N ASP A 41 -9.57 3.01 -4.34
CA ASP A 41 -8.21 2.55 -4.65
C ASP A 41 -8.15 1.04 -4.96
N ALA A 42 -9.26 0.30 -4.92
CA ALA A 42 -9.25 -1.17 -4.94
C ALA A 42 -8.51 -1.78 -6.16
N THR A 43 -8.50 -1.07 -7.28
CA THR A 43 -7.79 -1.47 -8.51
C THR A 43 -6.51 -0.67 -8.77
N ALA A 44 -6.08 0.16 -7.82
CA ALA A 44 -4.94 1.04 -7.99
C ALA A 44 -3.60 0.25 -8.00
N PRO A 45 -2.59 0.70 -8.77
CA PRO A 45 -1.32 -0.01 -8.89
C PRO A 45 -0.58 -0.28 -7.57
N HIS A 46 -0.69 0.61 -6.58
CA HIS A 46 -0.02 0.41 -5.29
C HIS A 46 -0.64 -0.72 -4.46
N VAL A 47 -1.92 -1.01 -4.68
CA VAL A 47 -2.64 -2.11 -4.03
C VAL A 47 -2.18 -3.45 -4.60
N SER A 48 -2.15 -3.58 -5.93
CA SER A 48 -1.72 -4.82 -6.59
C SER A 48 -0.23 -5.10 -6.46
N ALA A 49 0.61 -4.07 -6.27
CA ALA A 49 2.04 -4.22 -6.07
C ALA A 49 2.44 -4.66 -4.65
N ALA A 50 1.53 -4.60 -3.67
CA ALA A 50 1.84 -4.93 -2.28
C ALA A 50 1.82 -6.44 -2.02
N ALA A 51 2.62 -6.92 -1.07
CA ALA A 51 2.51 -8.31 -0.60
C ALA A 51 1.22 -8.54 0.20
N LEU A 52 0.75 -7.50 0.90
CA LEU A 52 -0.53 -7.46 1.59
C LEU A 52 -1.18 -6.10 1.36
N ALA A 53 -2.48 -6.07 1.13
CA ALA A 53 -3.28 -4.85 1.07
C ALA A 53 -4.34 -4.87 2.17
N VAL A 54 -4.46 -3.77 2.91
CA VAL A 54 -5.37 -3.64 4.05
C VAL A 54 -6.36 -2.51 3.75
N PRO A 55 -7.68 -2.77 3.80
CA PRO A 55 -8.68 -1.73 3.62
C PRO A 55 -8.60 -0.75 4.79
N LEU A 56 -8.67 0.55 4.50
CA LEU A 56 -8.80 1.57 5.52
C LEU A 56 -10.17 1.37 6.20
N PRO A 57 -10.22 1.16 7.53
CA PRO A 57 -11.50 1.08 8.22
C PRO A 57 -12.21 2.41 8.10
N MET A 58 -13.38 2.38 7.47
CA MET A 58 -14.24 3.56 7.38
C MET A 58 -15.01 3.69 8.71
N PRO A 59 -15.00 4.86 9.36
CA PRO A 59 -15.84 5.07 10.53
C PRO A 59 -17.33 4.95 10.13
N PRO A 60 -18.20 4.53 11.06
CA PRO A 60 -19.64 4.44 10.80
C PRO A 60 -20.16 5.79 10.25
N GLY A 61 -20.81 5.76 9.08
CA GLY A 61 -21.35 6.95 8.42
C GLY A 61 -20.45 7.62 7.39
N ALA A 62 -19.19 7.18 7.20
CA ALA A 62 -18.31 7.71 6.15
C ALA A 62 -18.52 7.08 4.76
N ALA A 63 -19.63 6.36 4.55
CA ALA A 63 -20.02 5.78 3.27
C ALA A 63 -20.51 6.87 2.29
N SER A 64 -19.61 7.76 1.85
CA SER A 64 -19.93 8.76 0.83
C SER A 64 -18.74 9.07 -0.10
N GLU A 65 -18.00 8.05 -0.52
CA GLU A 65 -17.01 8.18 -1.61
C GLU A 65 -17.12 7.07 -2.67
N ALA A 66 -18.17 6.23 -2.60
CA ALA A 66 -18.38 5.09 -3.51
C ALA A 66 -19.31 5.39 -4.70
N ALA A 67 -19.61 6.66 -4.99
CA ALA A 67 -20.50 7.03 -6.10
C ALA A 67 -19.91 8.21 -6.91
N ALA A 68 -19.01 7.90 -7.82
CA ALA A 68 -18.74 8.67 -9.03
C ALA A 68 -18.12 7.74 -10.08
#